data_AF-A0A4V0I8P1-F1
#
_entry.id   AF-A0A4V0I8P1-F1
#
_cell.length_a   1.000
_cell.length_b   1.000
_cell.length_c   1.000
_cell.angle_alpha   90.00
_cell.angle_beta   90.00
_cell.angle_gamma   90.00
#
_symmetry.space_group_name_H-M   'P 1'
#
loop_
_entity.id
_entity.type
_entity.pdbx_description
1 polymer ?
#
loop_
_entity_poly.entity_id
_entity_poly.type
_entity_poly.pdbx_seq_one_letter_code
_entity_poly.pdbx_strand_id
1 'polypeptide(L)'
;MASGERSDPDAKPAADALMPVGTWVRLEIPGQPVIVGFTYVDPQAGFSAQGWKVEGASLDQSSRVIVRLPMPGVPWRPLSPDETAPLGLESPPTWVAEFYGPQPPSGSLWGAWREHPKLKGRFLPDHPDDLQVFVHDGGPRITRNPAEAVWVSVTGADGEVFRGRVLNQPHNLRSVRQGSEIRFVVADGAEFPVMVTDKYLRERGAWVIHPCRKCGFSELFDAPSDLMRAVFPNVPAGAQMSMFTAFCPLCGGVQGVKAKADAAGGEGVPPVAPPSNRPWWKFW
;
A
#
# COMPACT_ATOMS: atom_id res chain seq x y z
N MET A 1 -41.75 -12.97 -3.67
CA MET A 1 -41.54 -12.68 -2.25
C MET A 1 -40.22 -11.93 -2.15
N ALA A 2 -40.27 -10.61 -2.08
CA ALA A 2 -39.10 -9.75 -1.99
C ALA A 2 -38.87 -9.42 -0.51
N SER A 3 -37.83 -10.01 0.08
CA SER A 3 -37.39 -9.69 1.43
C SER A 3 -36.56 -8.42 1.36
N GLY A 4 -37.21 -7.27 1.57
CA GLY A 4 -36.51 -6.01 1.79
C GLY A 4 -35.87 -6.02 3.17
N GLU A 5 -34.54 -6.07 3.22
CA GLU A 5 -33.79 -5.70 4.42
C GLU A 5 -34.11 -4.23 4.74
N ARG A 6 -34.90 -4.01 5.80
CA ARG A 6 -35.05 -2.69 6.40
C ARG A 6 -33.74 -2.37 7.11
N SER A 7 -32.96 -1.47 6.52
CA SER A 7 -31.86 -0.80 7.21
C SER A 7 -32.42 -0.08 8.44
N ASP A 8 -31.98 -0.48 9.63
CA ASP A 8 -32.43 0.05 10.91
C ASP A 8 -31.99 1.53 11.05
N PRO A 9 -32.93 2.51 11.06
CA PRO A 9 -32.59 3.92 11.11
C PRO A 9 -31.97 4.38 12.44
N ASP A 10 -32.00 3.52 13.48
CA ASP A 10 -31.49 3.82 14.82
C ASP A 10 -30.10 3.22 15.12
N ALA A 11 -29.37 2.73 14.11
CA ALA A 11 -27.99 2.29 14.29
C ALA A 11 -27.11 3.47 14.76
N LYS A 12 -26.79 3.46 16.07
CA LYS A 12 -25.98 4.48 16.74
C LYS A 12 -24.67 4.67 15.95
N PRO A 13 -24.34 5.89 15.49
CA PRO A 13 -23.13 6.13 14.72
C PRO A 13 -21.92 5.82 15.61
N ALA A 14 -21.13 4.84 15.19
CA ALA A 14 -19.91 4.47 15.88
C ALA A 14 -18.87 5.58 15.64
N ALA A 15 -18.67 6.43 16.64
CA ALA A 15 -17.64 7.48 16.62
C ALA A 15 -16.23 6.92 16.36
N ASP A 16 -16.02 5.62 16.61
CA ASP A 16 -14.76 4.90 16.39
C ASP A 16 -14.76 4.02 15.13
N ALA A 17 -15.83 4.03 14.32
CA ALA A 17 -15.86 3.24 13.10
C ALA A 17 -14.88 3.79 12.05
N LEU A 18 -14.24 2.87 11.34
CA LEU A 18 -13.41 3.20 10.18
C LEU A 18 -14.31 3.75 9.06
N MET A 19 -13.96 4.93 8.56
CA MET A 19 -14.75 5.58 7.53
C MET A 19 -14.35 5.08 6.13
N PRO A 20 -15.32 4.76 5.25
CA PRO A 20 -15.00 4.35 3.89
C PRO A 20 -14.49 5.53 3.07
N VAL A 21 -13.52 5.28 2.20
CA VAL A 21 -13.06 6.20 1.15
C VAL A 21 -13.92 6.04 -0.09
N GLY A 22 -14.15 7.13 -0.83
CA GLY A 22 -14.90 7.09 -2.08
C GLY A 22 -16.40 6.89 -1.89
N THR A 23 -16.96 7.39 -0.78
CA THR A 23 -18.37 7.27 -0.42
C THR A 23 -18.94 8.64 -0.01
N TRP A 24 -20.22 8.89 -0.31
CA TRP A 24 -20.94 10.03 0.25
C TRP A 24 -21.30 9.77 1.70
N VAL A 25 -20.95 10.70 2.58
CA VAL A 25 -21.22 10.61 4.02
C VAL A 25 -22.00 11.83 4.49
N ARG A 26 -22.84 11.61 5.49
CA ARG A 26 -23.47 12.65 6.31
C ARG A 26 -22.61 12.88 7.55
N LEU A 27 -22.24 14.13 7.81
CA LEU A 27 -21.42 14.56 8.95
C LEU A 27 -22.23 15.51 9.84
N GLU A 28 -22.24 15.25 11.15
CA GLU A 28 -22.97 16.06 12.13
C GLU A 28 -22.00 16.78 13.06
N ILE A 29 -21.43 17.88 12.58
CA ILE A 29 -20.43 18.65 13.32
C ILE A 29 -21.13 19.50 14.40
N PRO A 30 -20.73 19.41 15.69
CA PRO A 30 -21.36 20.19 16.75
C PRO A 30 -21.37 21.69 16.48
N GLY A 31 -22.57 22.30 16.56
CA GLY A 31 -22.76 23.74 16.34
C GLY A 31 -22.70 24.19 14.87
N GLN A 32 -22.65 23.27 13.91
CA GLN A 32 -22.68 23.56 12.48
C GLN A 32 -23.89 22.90 11.82
N PRO A 33 -24.35 23.40 10.65
CA PRO A 33 -25.29 22.67 9.82
C PRO A 33 -24.73 21.29 9.42
N VAL A 34 -25.63 20.33 9.21
CA VAL A 34 -25.26 19.00 8.69
C VAL A 34 -24.56 19.16 7.35
N ILE A 35 -23.50 18.39 7.15
CA ILE A 35 -22.75 18.37 5.88
C ILE A 35 -22.97 17.03 5.19
N VAL A 36 -23.19 17.07 3.88
CA VAL A 36 -23.10 15.90 3.01
C VAL A 36 -21.84 16.07 2.16
N GLY A 37 -20.89 15.14 2.29
CA GLY A 37 -19.58 15.22 1.65
C GLY A 37 -19.13 13.89 1.05
N PHE A 38 -18.44 13.95 -0.08
CA PHE A 38 -17.79 12.79 -0.68
C PHE A 38 -16.42 12.63 -0.05
N THR A 39 -16.13 11.45 0.51
CA THR A 39 -14.83 11.13 1.12
C THR A 39 -13.79 10.82 0.05
N TYR A 40 -12.57 11.34 0.20
CA TYR A 40 -11.45 11.14 -0.72
C TYR A 40 -10.11 11.29 0.03
N VAL A 41 -9.01 10.97 -0.64
CA VAL A 41 -7.65 11.16 -0.13
C VAL A 41 -6.99 12.30 -0.90
N ASP A 42 -6.74 13.39 -0.18
CA ASP A 42 -5.98 14.54 -0.65
C ASP A 42 -4.47 14.20 -0.56
N PRO A 43 -3.69 14.36 -1.64
CA PRO A 43 -2.26 14.13 -1.59
C PRO A 43 -1.51 15.01 -0.58
N GLN A 44 -1.97 16.22 -0.33
CA GLN A 44 -1.26 17.13 0.58
C GLN A 44 -1.72 17.00 2.02
N ALA A 45 -2.98 16.62 2.23
CA ALA A 45 -3.58 16.73 3.54
C ALA A 45 -4.43 15.54 3.98
N GLY A 46 -4.30 14.42 3.25
CA GLY A 46 -4.79 13.12 3.66
C GLY A 46 -6.30 12.97 3.50
N PHE A 47 -6.87 12.08 4.31
CA PHE A 47 -8.28 11.73 4.23
C PHE A 47 -9.18 12.91 4.55
N SER A 48 -10.10 13.20 3.64
CA SER A 48 -10.91 14.41 3.64
C SER A 48 -12.30 14.12 3.07
N ALA A 49 -13.27 14.99 3.35
CA ALA A 49 -14.56 15.02 2.68
C ALA A 49 -14.82 16.39 2.10
N GLN A 50 -15.40 16.43 0.89
CA GLN A 50 -15.78 17.67 0.23
C GLN A 50 -17.24 17.59 -0.22
N GLY A 51 -18.01 18.63 0.08
CA GLY A 51 -19.42 18.69 -0.28
C GLY A 51 -20.09 19.98 0.19
N TRP A 52 -21.31 19.86 0.69
CA TRP A 52 -22.22 21.00 0.92
C TRP A 52 -22.97 20.89 2.24
N LYS A 53 -23.45 22.02 2.73
CA LYS A 53 -24.36 22.08 3.87
C LYS A 53 -25.77 21.66 3.46
N VAL A 54 -26.50 21.03 4.38
CA VAL A 54 -27.90 20.68 4.20
C VAL A 54 -28.78 21.81 4.74
N GLU A 55 -29.64 22.36 3.89
CA GLU A 55 -30.66 23.36 4.25
C GLU A 55 -32.04 22.78 3.92
N GLY A 56 -32.78 22.37 4.96
CA GLY A 56 -34.06 21.67 4.78
C GLY A 56 -33.89 20.32 4.07
N ALA A 57 -34.49 20.19 2.89
CA ALA A 57 -34.40 18.99 2.04
C ALA A 57 -33.41 19.13 0.87
N SER A 58 -32.65 20.24 0.82
CA SER A 58 -31.76 20.58 -0.28
C SER A 58 -30.32 20.81 0.19
N LEU A 59 -29.38 20.76 -0.76
CA LEU A 59 -27.99 21.14 -0.53
C LEU A 59 -27.80 22.62 -0.86
N ASP A 60 -27.16 23.36 0.04
CA ASP A 60 -26.66 24.71 -0.25
C ASP A 60 -25.44 24.61 -1.18
N GLN A 61 -25.67 24.70 -2.48
CA GLN A 61 -24.62 24.65 -3.49
C GLN A 61 -23.81 25.94 -3.60
N SER A 62 -24.20 27.02 -2.90
CA SER A 62 -23.47 28.28 -2.92
C SER A 62 -22.18 28.22 -2.11
N SER A 63 -22.09 27.31 -1.12
CA SER A 63 -20.93 27.17 -0.25
C SER A 63 -20.39 25.73 -0.22
N ARG A 64 -19.26 25.52 -0.89
CA ARG A 64 -18.54 24.24 -0.85
C ARG A 64 -17.68 24.16 0.41
N VAL A 65 -17.78 23.06 1.15
CA VAL A 65 -17.05 22.83 2.39
C VAL A 65 -16.08 21.67 2.21
N ILE A 66 -14.87 21.81 2.76
CA ILE A 66 -13.86 20.74 2.87
C ILE A 66 -13.63 20.47 4.35
N VAL A 67 -13.66 19.19 4.73
CA VAL A 67 -13.49 18.70 6.10
C VAL A 67 -12.33 17.71 6.12
N ARG A 68 -11.40 17.85 7.07
CA ARG A 68 -10.32 16.87 7.30
C ARG A 68 -10.85 15.73 8.16
N LEU A 69 -10.52 14.49 7.78
CA LEU A 69 -11.06 13.28 8.39
C LEU A 69 -9.94 12.32 8.84
N PRO A 70 -10.24 11.43 9.80
CA PRO A 70 -11.44 11.42 10.64
C PRO A 70 -11.42 12.58 11.65
N MET A 71 -12.60 13.06 12.06
CA MET A 71 -12.72 14.03 13.17
C MET A 71 -13.18 13.30 14.43
N PRO A 72 -12.36 13.26 15.49
CA PRO A 72 -12.73 12.61 16.75
C PRO A 72 -14.05 13.16 17.32
N GLY A 73 -14.96 12.26 17.70
CA GLY A 73 -16.22 12.60 18.34
C GLY A 73 -17.30 13.19 17.41
N VAL A 74 -17.06 13.28 16.10
CA VAL A 74 -18.05 13.77 15.14
C VAL A 74 -18.86 12.59 14.58
N PRO A 75 -20.18 12.52 14.80
CA PRO A 75 -21.03 11.50 14.23
C PRO A 75 -21.03 11.57 12.71
N TRP A 76 -20.97 10.40 12.09
CA TRP A 76 -21.06 10.26 10.65
C TRP A 76 -21.79 8.97 10.26
N ARG A 77 -22.34 8.94 9.05
CA ARG A 77 -22.85 7.71 8.42
C ARG A 77 -22.71 7.76 6.91
N PRO A 78 -22.53 6.63 6.23
CA PRO A 78 -22.63 6.57 4.78
C PRO A 78 -24.06 6.91 4.34
N LEU A 79 -24.19 7.55 3.18
CA LEU A 79 -25.47 7.73 2.50
C LEU A 79 -25.73 6.56 1.54
N SER A 80 -26.97 6.10 1.51
CA SER A 80 -27.42 5.09 0.55
C SER A 80 -27.67 5.71 -0.84
N PRO A 81 -27.72 4.89 -1.91
CA PRO A 81 -28.08 5.38 -3.25
C PRO A 81 -29.41 6.16 -3.28
N ASP A 82 -30.42 5.69 -2.54
CA ASP A 82 -31.74 6.32 -2.44
C ASP A 82 -31.70 7.70 -1.77
N GLU A 83 -30.72 7.95 -0.89
CA GLU A 83 -30.50 9.26 -0.29
C GLU A 83 -29.67 10.18 -1.21
N THR A 84 -28.72 9.62 -1.97
CA THR A 84 -27.87 10.41 -2.87
C THR A 84 -28.56 10.83 -4.17
N ALA A 85 -29.46 9.99 -4.69
CA ALA A 85 -30.18 10.23 -5.94
C ALA A 85 -31.03 11.52 -5.94
N PRO A 86 -31.90 11.80 -4.94
CA PRO A 86 -32.68 13.03 -4.90
C PRO A 86 -31.81 14.29 -4.71
N LEU A 87 -30.59 14.13 -4.21
CA LEU A 87 -29.62 15.22 -4.03
C LEU A 87 -28.77 15.47 -5.29
N GLY A 88 -28.92 14.66 -6.35
CA GLY A 88 -28.15 14.79 -7.59
C GLY A 88 -26.66 14.51 -7.42
N LEU A 89 -26.28 13.69 -6.43
CA LEU A 89 -24.90 13.41 -6.08
C LEU A 89 -24.32 12.29 -6.97
N GLU A 90 -23.34 12.62 -7.82
CA GLU A 90 -22.60 11.65 -8.64
C GLU A 90 -21.70 10.76 -7.76
N SER A 91 -21.53 9.48 -8.12
CA SER A 91 -20.58 8.59 -7.43
C SER A 91 -19.84 7.66 -8.40
N PRO A 92 -18.50 7.69 -8.47
CA PRO A 92 -17.63 8.71 -7.88
C PRO A 92 -17.77 10.05 -8.63
N PRO A 93 -17.67 11.19 -7.94
CA PRO A 93 -17.66 12.49 -8.62
C PRO A 93 -16.44 12.64 -9.54
N THR A 94 -16.66 13.10 -10.77
CA THR A 94 -15.62 13.32 -11.78
C THR A 94 -14.45 14.18 -11.29
N TRP A 95 -14.75 15.24 -10.52
CA TRP A 95 -13.76 16.18 -9.99
C TRP A 95 -12.71 15.52 -9.09
N VAL A 96 -13.03 14.39 -8.44
CA VAL A 96 -12.09 13.76 -7.48
C VAL A 96 -10.84 13.28 -8.20
N ALA A 97 -11.04 12.51 -9.28
CA ALA A 97 -9.93 11.98 -10.07
C ALA A 97 -9.17 13.09 -10.81
N GLU A 98 -9.89 14.13 -11.26
CA GLU A 98 -9.31 15.27 -11.97
C GLU A 98 -8.38 16.10 -11.07
N PHE A 99 -8.81 16.44 -9.85
CA PHE A 99 -8.05 17.33 -8.96
C PHE A 99 -7.11 16.59 -8.00
N TYR A 100 -7.48 15.40 -7.54
CA TYR A 100 -6.75 14.68 -6.50
C TYR A 100 -6.05 13.41 -7.01
N GLY A 101 -6.25 13.07 -8.28
CA GLY A 101 -5.64 11.91 -8.91
C GLY A 101 -6.26 10.57 -8.47
N PRO A 102 -5.54 9.46 -8.70
CA PRO A 102 -6.03 8.12 -8.38
C PRO A 102 -6.42 7.98 -6.90
N GLN A 103 -7.62 7.46 -6.65
CA GLN A 103 -8.13 7.22 -5.31
C GLN A 103 -8.03 5.74 -4.92
N PRO A 104 -8.01 5.41 -3.62
CA PRO A 104 -8.27 4.05 -3.17
C PRO A 104 -9.61 3.51 -3.73
N PRO A 105 -9.76 2.19 -3.86
CA PRO A 105 -11.04 1.58 -4.22
C PRO A 105 -12.18 2.10 -3.33
N SER A 106 -13.33 2.39 -3.93
CA SER A 106 -14.51 2.83 -3.17
C SER A 106 -14.86 1.79 -2.09
N GLY A 107 -15.17 2.26 -0.89
CA GLY A 107 -15.43 1.42 0.28
C GLY A 107 -14.19 1.00 1.06
N SER A 108 -12.97 1.35 0.61
CA SER A 108 -11.75 1.11 1.39
C SER A 108 -11.85 1.76 2.77
N LEU A 109 -11.67 1.01 3.84
CA LEU A 109 -11.79 1.52 5.20
C LEU A 109 -10.52 2.29 5.61
N TRP A 110 -10.64 3.59 5.80
CA TRP A 110 -9.54 4.44 6.24
C TRP A 110 -9.09 4.06 7.65
N GLY A 111 -7.79 3.84 7.84
CA GLY A 111 -7.21 3.44 9.13
C GLY A 111 -7.22 1.94 9.40
N ALA A 112 -7.74 1.09 8.49
CA ALA A 112 -7.78 -0.36 8.69
C ALA A 112 -6.39 -0.99 8.90
N TRP A 113 -5.33 -0.35 8.38
CA TRP A 113 -3.94 -0.77 8.57
C TRP A 113 -3.45 -0.68 10.02
N ARG A 114 -4.09 0.14 10.87
CA ARG A 114 -3.70 0.32 12.28
C ARG A 114 -3.85 -0.96 13.09
N GLU A 115 -4.86 -1.76 12.73
CA GLU A 115 -5.12 -3.07 13.33
C GLU A 115 -4.36 -4.22 12.65
N HIS A 116 -3.57 -3.93 11.60
CA HIS A 116 -2.82 -4.97 10.91
C HIS A 116 -1.76 -5.58 11.86
N PRO A 117 -1.75 -6.92 12.06
CA PRO A 117 -0.88 -7.56 13.06
C PRO A 117 0.61 -7.21 12.90
N LYS A 118 1.07 -7.07 11.65
CA LYS A 118 2.47 -6.72 11.35
C LYS A 118 2.85 -5.25 11.57
N LEU A 119 1.86 -4.35 11.63
CA LEU A 119 2.07 -2.92 11.87
C LEU A 119 1.77 -2.50 13.31
N LYS A 120 1.09 -3.35 14.07
CA LYS A 120 0.79 -3.09 15.48
C LYS A 120 2.07 -2.79 16.27
N GLY A 121 2.06 -1.65 16.98
CA GLY A 121 3.19 -1.18 17.78
C GLY A 121 4.32 -0.51 16.99
N ARG A 122 4.16 -0.29 15.68
CA ARG A 122 5.14 0.42 14.84
C ARG A 122 4.82 1.89 14.61
N PHE A 123 3.60 2.32 14.90
CA PHE A 123 3.16 3.71 14.75
C PHE A 123 3.63 4.59 15.89
N LEU A 124 3.81 5.88 15.61
CA LEU A 124 4.05 6.89 16.62
C LEU A 124 2.82 7.09 17.53
N PRO A 125 3.00 7.28 18.86
CA PRO A 125 1.88 7.48 19.78
C PRO A 125 0.96 8.65 19.40
N ASP A 126 1.54 9.77 18.97
CA ASP A 126 0.80 11.00 18.64
C ASP A 126 0.44 11.09 17.14
N HIS A 127 0.91 10.13 16.34
CA HIS A 127 0.68 10.08 14.90
C HIS A 127 0.31 8.65 14.48
N PRO A 128 -0.98 8.27 14.58
CA PRO A 128 -1.43 6.88 14.47
C PRO A 128 -1.30 6.27 13.07
N ASP A 129 -0.91 7.07 12.09
CA ASP A 129 -0.65 6.65 10.72
C ASP A 129 0.83 6.74 10.34
N ASP A 130 1.70 7.26 11.22
CA ASP A 130 3.09 7.53 10.87
C ASP A 130 4.03 6.47 11.46
N LEU A 131 4.91 5.93 10.61
CA LEU A 131 5.92 4.93 10.99
C LEU A 131 7.21 5.13 10.17
N GLN A 132 8.30 4.51 10.61
CA GLN A 132 9.56 4.52 9.85
C GLN A 132 9.58 3.38 8.82
N VAL A 133 10.04 3.66 7.59
CA VAL A 133 10.21 2.69 6.50
C VAL A 133 11.62 2.80 5.94
N PHE A 134 12.27 1.67 5.65
CA PHE A 134 13.48 1.63 4.84
C PHE A 134 13.16 1.89 3.36
N VAL A 135 13.66 2.99 2.82
CA VAL A 135 13.60 3.35 1.39
C VAL A 135 14.97 3.17 0.74
N HIS A 136 15.02 2.88 -0.56
CA HIS A 136 16.26 2.58 -1.28
C HIS A 136 16.18 2.89 -2.79
N ASP A 137 17.32 3.12 -3.44
CA ASP A 137 17.42 3.18 -4.92
C ASP A 137 17.70 1.80 -5.55
N GLY A 138 17.79 0.76 -4.72
CA GLY A 138 18.08 -0.62 -5.10
C GLY A 138 19.06 -1.28 -4.13
N GLY A 139 19.36 -2.55 -4.36
CA GLY A 139 20.35 -3.31 -3.60
C GLY A 139 21.80 -3.02 -4.03
N PRO A 140 22.80 -3.58 -3.30
CA PRO A 140 24.22 -3.29 -3.48
C PRO A 140 24.81 -3.71 -4.83
N ARG A 141 24.05 -4.48 -5.64
CA ARG A 141 24.43 -4.85 -7.01
C ARG A 141 23.97 -3.83 -8.06
N ILE A 142 23.04 -2.95 -7.71
CA ILE A 142 22.42 -1.97 -8.62
C ILE A 142 22.86 -0.55 -8.28
N THR A 143 22.92 -0.21 -6.99
CA THR A 143 23.31 1.12 -6.52
C THR A 143 24.35 1.03 -5.40
N ARG A 144 25.10 2.12 -5.22
CA ARG A 144 26.01 2.32 -4.07
C ARG A 144 25.36 3.15 -2.96
N ASN A 145 24.17 3.71 -3.20
CA ASN A 145 23.45 4.47 -2.19
C ASN A 145 22.92 3.50 -1.12
N PRO A 146 23.22 3.72 0.17
CA PRO A 146 22.64 2.91 1.24
C PRO A 146 21.13 3.17 1.33
N ALA A 147 20.39 2.19 1.85
CA ALA A 147 19.01 2.43 2.27
C ALA A 147 18.96 3.42 3.43
N GLU A 148 17.86 4.16 3.51
CA GLU A 148 17.62 5.15 4.54
C GLU A 148 16.29 4.86 5.23
N ALA A 149 16.22 5.08 6.55
CA ALA A 149 14.95 5.06 7.28
C ALA A 149 14.29 6.45 7.19
N VAL A 150 13.05 6.51 6.73
CA VAL A 150 12.27 7.75 6.64
C VAL A 150 10.91 7.58 7.28
N TRP A 151 10.34 8.68 7.76
CA TRP A 151 8.97 8.75 8.24
C TRP A 151 8.00 8.69 7.06
N VAL A 152 6.97 7.87 7.21
CA VAL A 152 5.94 7.63 6.21
C VAL A 152 4.58 7.65 6.89
N SER A 153 3.66 8.44 6.35
CA SER A 153 2.25 8.38 6.74
C SER A 153 1.52 7.35 5.88
N VAL A 154 0.94 6.33 6.50
CA VAL A 154 0.24 5.24 5.82
C VAL A 154 -1.09 5.76 5.29
N THR A 155 -1.36 5.50 4.01
CA THR A 155 -2.55 5.99 3.29
C THR A 155 -3.45 4.87 2.80
N GLY A 156 -3.03 3.61 2.95
CA GLY A 156 -3.82 2.47 2.54
C GLY A 156 -3.08 1.14 2.67
N ALA A 157 -3.84 0.07 2.54
CA ALA A 157 -3.33 -1.30 2.48
C ALA A 157 -4.06 -2.09 1.39
N ASP A 158 -3.34 -3.01 0.76
CA ASP A 158 -3.86 -4.03 -0.15
C ASP A 158 -3.21 -5.37 0.24
N GLY A 159 -3.93 -6.16 1.04
CA GLY A 159 -3.38 -7.34 1.70
C GLY A 159 -2.14 -7.00 2.54
N GLU A 160 -0.99 -7.56 2.14
CA GLU A 160 0.30 -7.39 2.81
C GLU A 160 1.17 -6.24 2.25
N VAL A 161 0.63 -5.47 1.29
CA VAL A 161 1.30 -4.32 0.68
C VAL A 161 0.65 -3.04 1.17
N PHE A 162 1.44 -2.18 1.79
CA PHE A 162 0.98 -0.91 2.32
C PHE A 162 1.39 0.22 1.39
N ARG A 163 0.59 1.29 1.39
CA ARG A 163 0.87 2.54 0.70
C ARG A 163 1.11 3.62 1.73
N GLY A 164 2.04 4.53 1.44
CA GLY A 164 2.25 5.66 2.31
C GLY A 164 2.99 6.80 1.63
N ARG A 165 2.95 7.96 2.28
CA ARG A 165 3.58 9.20 1.84
C ARG A 165 4.81 9.50 2.66
N VAL A 166 5.92 9.75 1.99
CA VAL A 166 7.19 10.10 2.63
C VAL A 166 7.11 11.50 3.25
N LEU A 167 7.43 11.61 4.53
CA LEU A 167 7.25 12.84 5.32
C LEU A 167 8.52 13.69 5.41
N ASN A 168 9.70 13.08 5.35
CA ASN A 168 10.99 13.77 5.36
C ASN A 168 11.86 13.39 4.16
N GLN A 169 12.71 14.31 3.72
CA GLN A 169 13.57 14.12 2.56
C GLN A 169 14.71 13.12 2.86
N PRO A 170 14.86 12.02 2.09
CA PRO A 170 16.07 11.19 2.14
C PRO A 170 17.31 11.99 1.71
N HIS A 171 18.49 11.69 2.26
CA HIS A 171 19.71 12.45 2.06
C HIS A 171 20.43 12.08 0.76
N ASN A 172 20.49 10.79 0.44
CA ASN A 172 21.33 10.24 -0.64
C ASN A 172 20.52 9.60 -1.76
N LEU A 173 19.23 9.32 -1.52
CA LEU A 173 18.36 8.67 -2.50
C LEU A 173 17.89 9.63 -3.59
N ARG A 174 17.77 9.11 -4.81
CA ARG A 174 17.34 9.89 -5.99
C ARG A 174 15.93 9.56 -6.43
N SER A 175 15.50 8.31 -6.24
CA SER A 175 14.19 7.83 -6.67
C SER A 175 13.06 8.20 -5.72
N VAL A 176 13.39 8.48 -4.45
CA VAL A 176 12.42 8.80 -3.39
C VAL A 176 12.67 10.22 -2.89
N ARG A 177 11.59 11.01 -2.76
CA ARG A 177 11.63 12.38 -2.24
C ARG A 177 10.57 12.57 -1.17
N GLN A 178 10.69 13.65 -0.40
CA GLN A 178 9.59 14.08 0.46
C GLN A 178 8.32 14.28 -0.37
N GLY A 179 7.18 13.81 0.15
CA GLY A 179 5.89 13.85 -0.54
C GLY A 179 5.68 12.76 -1.58
N SER A 180 6.69 11.92 -1.89
CA SER A 180 6.50 10.76 -2.76
C SER A 180 5.53 9.76 -2.13
N GLU A 181 4.68 9.16 -2.96
CA GLU A 181 3.96 7.94 -2.59
C GLU A 181 4.88 6.73 -2.81
N ILE A 182 4.92 5.84 -1.82
CA ILE A 182 5.68 4.59 -1.89
C ILE A 182 4.78 3.40 -1.53
N ARG A 183 5.21 2.22 -1.95
CA ARG A 183 4.69 0.94 -1.47
C ARG A 183 5.70 0.30 -0.56
N PHE A 184 5.26 -0.39 0.48
CA PHE A 184 6.15 -1.08 1.40
C PHE A 184 5.52 -2.36 1.97
N VAL A 185 6.35 -3.26 2.47
CA VAL A 185 5.94 -4.52 3.11
C VAL A 185 6.64 -4.66 4.46
N VAL A 186 6.02 -5.40 5.38
CA VAL A 186 6.69 -5.78 6.63
C VAL A 186 7.40 -7.12 6.41
N ALA A 187 8.71 -7.05 6.24
CA ALA A 187 9.59 -8.19 6.01
C ALA A 187 10.10 -8.77 7.33
N ASP A 188 10.30 -10.09 7.38
CA ASP A 188 11.04 -10.69 8.49
C ASP A 188 12.50 -10.24 8.43
N GLY A 189 13.16 -10.16 9.59
CA GLY A 189 14.58 -9.80 9.70
C GLY A 189 14.90 -8.34 9.35
N ALA A 190 13.90 -7.48 9.19
CA ALA A 190 14.05 -6.03 9.05
C ALA A 190 13.51 -5.30 10.30
N GLU A 191 14.24 -4.31 10.78
CA GLU A 191 13.82 -3.46 11.90
C GLU A 191 12.58 -2.66 11.53
N PHE A 192 12.60 -2.02 10.35
CA PHE A 192 11.50 -1.26 9.78
C PHE A 192 10.89 -1.98 8.58
N PRO A 193 9.61 -1.75 8.24
CA PRO A 193 9.06 -2.10 6.95
C PRO A 193 9.94 -1.60 5.81
N VAL A 194 9.90 -2.27 4.67
CA VAL A 194 10.81 -2.01 3.55
C VAL A 194 10.02 -1.62 2.32
N MET A 195 10.45 -0.52 1.68
CA MET A 195 9.92 -0.07 0.40
C MET A 195 10.05 -1.17 -0.66
N VAL A 196 9.03 -1.30 -1.49
CA VAL A 196 9.00 -2.23 -2.62
C VAL A 196 8.62 -1.49 -3.90
N THR A 197 9.17 -1.93 -5.02
CA THR A 197 8.83 -1.37 -6.33
C THR A 197 7.70 -2.17 -7.00
N ASP A 198 6.98 -1.54 -7.91
CA ASP A 198 5.94 -2.23 -8.70
C ASP A 198 6.51 -3.38 -9.52
N LYS A 199 7.74 -3.22 -10.03
CA LYS A 199 8.42 -4.27 -10.77
C LYS A 199 8.73 -5.46 -9.87
N TYR A 200 9.24 -5.21 -8.66
CA TYR A 200 9.46 -6.26 -7.67
C TYR A 200 8.15 -6.98 -7.35
N LEU A 201 7.08 -6.25 -7.05
CA LEU A 201 5.78 -6.86 -6.70
C LEU A 201 5.21 -7.75 -7.81
N ARG A 202 5.32 -7.34 -9.08
CA ARG A 202 4.89 -8.17 -10.22
C ARG A 202 5.67 -9.48 -10.33
N GLU A 203 6.97 -9.45 -10.01
CA GLU A 203 7.82 -10.63 -10.10
C GLU A 203 7.77 -11.50 -8.83
N ARG A 204 7.60 -10.90 -7.65
CA ARG A 204 7.69 -11.54 -6.32
C ARG A 204 6.91 -12.84 -6.24
N GLY A 205 5.71 -12.89 -6.81
CA GLY A 205 4.84 -14.06 -6.77
C GLY A 205 5.43 -15.32 -7.44
N ALA A 206 6.31 -15.16 -8.43
CA ALA A 206 6.93 -16.24 -9.19
C ALA A 206 8.19 -16.83 -8.51
N TRP A 207 8.64 -16.24 -7.39
CA TRP A 207 9.88 -16.62 -6.74
C TRP A 207 9.66 -17.00 -5.26
N VAL A 208 10.52 -17.89 -4.77
CA VAL A 208 10.72 -18.16 -3.35
C VAL A 208 12.02 -17.48 -2.95
N ILE A 209 11.90 -16.50 -2.05
CA ILE A 209 13.04 -15.77 -1.49
C ILE A 209 13.35 -16.41 -0.14
N HIS A 210 14.51 -17.06 -0.03
CA HIS A 210 14.94 -17.66 1.22
C HIS A 210 15.50 -16.58 2.15
N PRO A 211 15.13 -16.59 3.45
CA PRO A 211 15.65 -15.65 4.43
C PRO A 211 17.17 -15.60 4.47
N CYS A 212 17.73 -14.40 4.68
CA CYS A 212 19.17 -14.24 4.83
C CYS A 212 19.68 -15.02 6.04
N ARG A 213 20.73 -15.81 5.87
CA ARG A 213 21.30 -16.61 6.98
C ARG A 213 21.91 -15.78 8.12
N LYS A 214 22.21 -14.50 7.87
CA LYS A 214 22.88 -13.62 8.85
C LYS A 214 21.86 -12.82 9.67
N CYS A 215 20.86 -12.20 9.04
CA CYS A 215 19.90 -11.33 9.71
C CYS A 215 18.43 -11.77 9.60
N GLY A 216 18.14 -12.85 8.87
CA GLY A 216 16.77 -13.34 8.66
C GLY A 216 15.96 -12.57 7.62
N PHE A 217 16.54 -11.57 6.94
CA PHE A 217 15.81 -10.75 5.97
C PHE A 217 15.15 -11.60 4.88
N SER A 218 13.84 -11.45 4.68
CA SER A 218 13.04 -12.33 3.80
C SER A 218 12.61 -11.72 2.46
N GLU A 219 13.00 -10.49 2.15
CA GLU A 219 12.64 -9.81 0.90
C GLU A 219 13.88 -9.46 0.07
N LEU A 220 13.66 -8.88 -1.11
CA LEU A 220 14.69 -8.27 -1.96
C LEU A 220 14.35 -6.78 -2.15
N PHE A 221 15.39 -5.95 -2.35
CA PHE A 221 15.19 -4.54 -2.74
C PHE A 221 14.88 -4.42 -4.24
N ASP A 222 15.41 -5.33 -5.05
CA ASP A 222 15.31 -5.29 -6.49
C ASP A 222 14.46 -6.42 -7.03
N ALA A 223 13.88 -6.21 -8.21
CA ALA A 223 13.19 -7.28 -8.92
C ALA A 223 14.19 -8.42 -9.27
N PRO A 224 13.79 -9.70 -9.14
CA PRO A 224 14.65 -10.83 -9.51
C PRO A 224 15.29 -10.70 -10.90
N SER A 225 14.57 -10.19 -11.90
CA SER A 225 15.11 -9.97 -13.25
C SER A 225 16.26 -8.96 -13.30
N ASP A 226 16.22 -7.91 -12.48
CA ASP A 226 17.30 -6.91 -12.41
C ASP A 226 18.52 -7.48 -11.70
N LEU A 227 18.32 -8.25 -10.63
CA LEU A 227 19.40 -8.97 -9.95
C LEU A 227 20.08 -9.97 -10.87
N MET A 228 19.31 -10.77 -11.61
CA MET A 228 19.88 -11.74 -12.55
C MET A 228 20.73 -11.05 -13.61
N ARG A 229 20.26 -9.92 -14.16
CA ARG A 229 21.04 -9.14 -15.14
C ARG A 229 22.33 -8.59 -14.54
N ALA A 230 22.28 -8.11 -13.29
CA ALA A 230 23.45 -7.55 -12.60
C ALA A 230 24.48 -8.62 -12.20
N VAL A 231 24.02 -9.81 -11.80
CA VAL A 231 24.89 -10.91 -11.34
C VAL A 231 25.40 -11.75 -12.52
N PHE A 232 24.60 -11.92 -13.57
CA PHE A 232 24.92 -12.76 -14.72
C PHE A 232 24.74 -11.99 -16.05
N PRO A 233 25.58 -10.98 -16.32
CA PRO A 233 25.41 -10.11 -17.49
C PRO A 233 25.54 -10.82 -18.85
N ASN A 234 26.18 -12.00 -18.87
CA ASN A 234 26.45 -12.76 -20.09
C ASN A 234 25.48 -13.94 -20.32
N VAL A 235 24.34 -13.97 -19.62
CA VAL A 235 23.35 -15.03 -19.79
C VAL A 235 22.71 -14.91 -21.18
N PRO A 236 22.73 -15.98 -22.00
CA PRO A 236 22.11 -15.96 -23.32
C PRO A 236 20.61 -15.62 -23.27
N ALA A 237 20.13 -14.91 -24.29
CA ALA A 237 18.70 -14.66 -24.44
C ALA A 237 17.91 -15.98 -24.45
N GLY A 238 16.90 -16.09 -23.57
CA GLY A 238 16.07 -17.30 -23.45
C GLY A 238 16.55 -18.33 -22.42
N ALA A 239 17.72 -18.16 -21.80
CA ALA A 239 18.13 -19.03 -20.70
C ALA A 239 17.21 -18.85 -19.48
N GLN A 240 16.62 -19.96 -19.02
CA GLN A 240 15.77 -19.97 -17.84
C GLN A 240 16.61 -20.22 -16.59
N MET A 241 16.51 -19.34 -15.61
CA MET A 241 17.21 -19.47 -14.33
C MET A 241 16.24 -20.00 -13.27
N SER A 242 16.48 -21.22 -12.80
CA SER A 242 15.65 -21.85 -11.77
C SER A 242 16.05 -21.43 -10.35
N MET A 243 17.30 -21.02 -10.15
CA MET A 243 17.82 -20.58 -8.86
C MET A 243 19.06 -19.70 -9.03
N PHE A 244 19.21 -18.71 -8.14
CA PHE A 244 20.44 -17.96 -7.98
C PHE A 244 20.62 -17.47 -6.53
N THR A 245 21.78 -16.92 -6.22
CA THR A 245 22.05 -16.27 -4.93
C THR A 245 22.21 -14.77 -5.11
N ALA A 246 21.68 -14.00 -4.17
CA ALA A 246 21.85 -12.56 -4.07
C ALA A 246 22.50 -12.18 -2.74
N PHE A 247 23.09 -10.98 -2.68
CA PHE A 247 23.54 -10.42 -1.41
C PHE A 247 22.38 -9.72 -0.71
N CYS A 248 22.27 -9.96 0.59
CA CYS A 248 21.28 -9.33 1.44
C CYS A 248 21.55 -7.83 1.53
N PRO A 249 20.57 -6.99 1.15
CA PRO A 249 20.77 -5.56 1.10
C PRO A 249 20.91 -4.92 2.49
N LEU A 250 20.46 -5.58 3.56
CA LEU A 250 20.55 -5.06 4.93
C LEU A 250 21.89 -5.37 5.63
N CYS A 251 22.48 -6.54 5.39
CA CYS A 251 23.62 -7.01 6.20
C CYS A 251 24.82 -7.55 5.40
N GLY A 252 24.71 -7.58 4.06
CA GLY A 252 25.72 -8.13 3.15
C GLY A 252 25.83 -9.66 3.14
N GLY A 253 24.97 -10.37 3.90
CA GLY A 253 24.93 -11.85 3.89
C GLY A 253 24.42 -12.42 2.56
N VAL A 254 24.25 -13.74 2.48
CA VAL A 254 23.75 -14.41 1.27
C VAL A 254 22.28 -14.79 1.42
N GLN A 255 21.49 -14.56 0.38
CA GLN A 255 20.11 -15.01 0.21
C GLN A 255 20.00 -15.90 -1.03
N GLY A 256 19.20 -16.97 -0.94
CA GLY A 256 18.86 -17.82 -2.08
C GLY A 256 17.53 -17.37 -2.69
N VAL A 257 17.46 -17.36 -4.01
CA VAL A 257 16.25 -17.00 -4.77
C VAL A 257 15.96 -18.14 -5.74
N LYS A 258 14.78 -18.75 -5.64
CA LYS A 258 14.39 -19.93 -6.43
C LYS A 258 13.09 -19.67 -7.17
N ALA A 259 13.03 -19.98 -8.46
CA ALA A 259 11.79 -19.89 -9.21
C ALA A 259 10.78 -20.94 -8.70
N LYS A 260 9.50 -20.57 -8.64
CA LYS A 260 8.42 -21.55 -8.42
C LYS A 260 8.24 -22.37 -9.69
N ALA A 261 8.13 -23.69 -9.56
CA ALA A 261 8.15 -24.64 -10.67
C ALA A 261 7.00 -24.46 -11.69
N ASP A 262 5.94 -23.71 -11.34
CA ASP A 262 4.70 -23.63 -12.12
C ASP A 262 4.56 -22.37 -12.98
N ALA A 263 5.60 -21.54 -13.12
CA ALA A 263 5.57 -20.43 -14.08
C ALA A 263 5.78 -20.87 -15.54
N ALA A 264 6.10 -22.15 -15.77
CA ALA A 264 6.32 -22.74 -17.08
C ALA A 264 5.23 -23.77 -17.43
N GLY A 265 3.97 -23.34 -17.38
CA GLY A 265 2.89 -24.02 -18.10
C GLY A 265 3.01 -23.76 -19.60
N GLY A 266 3.96 -24.42 -20.27
CA GLY A 266 4.20 -24.31 -21.70
C GLY A 266 4.85 -25.59 -22.23
N GLU A 267 4.14 -26.25 -23.12
CA GLU A 267 4.34 -27.60 -23.66
C GLU A 267 5.79 -27.95 -24.08
N GLY A 268 6.22 -29.17 -23.71
CA GLY A 268 7.11 -30.00 -24.52
C GLY A 268 8.59 -29.59 -24.63
N VAL A 269 9.39 -29.82 -23.58
CA VAL A 269 10.86 -29.94 -23.71
C VAL A 269 11.28 -31.32 -23.15
N PRO A 270 12.09 -32.12 -23.89
CA PRO A 270 12.51 -33.45 -23.44
C PRO A 270 13.37 -33.39 -22.18
N PRO A 271 13.46 -34.49 -21.40
CA PRO A 271 13.99 -34.47 -20.04
C PRO A 271 15.47 -34.07 -20.01
N VAL A 272 15.75 -32.95 -19.35
CA VAL A 272 17.10 -32.58 -18.92
C VAL A 272 17.56 -33.57 -17.84
N ALA A 273 18.78 -34.07 -17.99
CA ALA A 273 19.39 -35.05 -17.10
C ALA A 273 19.29 -34.66 -15.61
N PRO A 274 19.19 -35.64 -14.69
CA PRO A 274 18.99 -35.36 -13.27
C PRO A 274 20.15 -34.53 -12.70
N PRO A 275 19.86 -33.55 -11.82
CA PRO A 275 20.90 -32.74 -11.19
C PRO A 275 21.81 -33.63 -10.36
N SER A 276 23.13 -33.50 -10.56
CA SER A 276 24.11 -34.22 -9.75
C SER A 276 23.92 -33.86 -8.28
N ASN A 277 23.74 -34.88 -7.44
CA ASN A 277 23.64 -34.82 -5.97
C ASN A 277 24.98 -34.39 -5.32
N ARG A 278 25.53 -33.24 -5.70
CA ARG A 278 26.70 -32.67 -5.05
C ARG A 278 26.25 -31.57 -4.08
N PRO A 279 26.53 -31.72 -2.79
CA PRO A 279 26.32 -30.64 -1.86
C PRO A 279 27.23 -29.45 -2.21
N TRP A 280 26.64 -28.26 -2.21
CA TRP A 280 27.16 -27.02 -2.79
C TRP A 280 28.30 -26.34 -1.99
N TRP A 281 28.71 -26.88 -0.84
CA TRP A 281 29.81 -26.33 0.00
C TRP A 281 31.23 -26.74 -0.45
N LYS A 282 31.37 -27.46 -1.57
CA LYS A 282 32.69 -27.90 -2.08
C LYS A 282 33.36 -26.93 -3.08
N PHE A 283 32.83 -25.72 -3.25
CA PHE A 283 33.36 -24.72 -4.21
C PHE A 283 33.94 -23.46 -3.54
N TRP A 284 34.07 -23.44 -2.21
CA TRP A 284 34.66 -22.36 -1.43
C TRP A 284 35.66 -22.91 -0.43
#